data_AF-A0A212C3N8-F1
#
_entry.id   AF-A0A212C3N8-F1
#
_cell.length_a   1.000
_cell.length_b   1.000
_cell.length_c   1.000
_cell.angle_alpha   90.00
_cell.angle_beta   90.00
_cell.angle_gamma   90.00
#
_symmetry.space_group_name_H-M   'P 1'
#
loop_
_entity.id
_entity.type
_entity.pdbx_description
1 polymer ?
#
loop_
_entity_poly.entity_id
_entity_poly.type
_entity_poly.pdbx_seq_one_letter_code
_entity_poly.pdbx_strand_id
1 'polypeptide(L)'
;MGLEVGTAKPPNWPKPVYELDEEDPRNNGFINDDFIVWMRTAAFPTFKKLHRRLHRIDNFTEGLPADFPVSRFQGQKALVLSTLTWSGGSSLFLGLAYLVTGAVTLLAFFSMMAVHLKLKERKTFFLQ
;
A
#
# COMPACT_ATOMS: atom_id res chain seq x y z
N MET A 1 -11.29 -23.56 27.37
CA MET A 1 -11.82 -23.43 26.00
C MET A 1 -13.18 -22.76 26.15
N GLY A 2 -13.18 -21.44 26.29
CA GLY A 2 -14.36 -20.66 26.69
C GLY A 2 -15.22 -20.34 25.47
N LEU A 3 -16.36 -21.01 25.37
CA LEU A 3 -17.44 -20.61 24.46
C LEU A 3 -18.10 -19.36 25.08
N GLU A 4 -18.10 -18.25 24.36
CA GLU A 4 -18.79 -17.04 24.80
C GLU A 4 -20.31 -17.24 24.69
N VAL A 5 -20.89 -17.77 25.77
CA VAL A 5 -22.34 -17.94 25.94
C VAL A 5 -22.97 -16.55 26.11
N GLY A 6 -23.47 -15.96 25.02
CA GLY A 6 -24.23 -14.71 25.05
C GLY A 6 -23.99 -13.72 23.90
N THR A 7 -23.03 -13.98 23.02
CA THR A 7 -22.67 -13.03 21.95
C THR A 7 -23.43 -13.37 20.66
N ALA A 8 -24.10 -12.39 20.05
CA ALA A 8 -24.79 -12.56 18.77
C ALA A 8 -23.86 -12.18 17.60
N LYS A 9 -23.99 -12.92 16.48
CA LYS A 9 -23.26 -12.57 15.26
C LYS A 9 -23.77 -11.24 14.67
N PRO A 10 -22.92 -10.49 13.94
CA PRO A 10 -23.37 -9.28 13.27
C PRO A 10 -24.48 -9.57 12.24
N PRO A 11 -25.41 -8.62 12.00
CA PRO A 11 -26.60 -8.88 11.16
C PRO A 11 -26.32 -9.34 9.73
N ASN A 12 -25.26 -8.84 9.11
CA ASN A 12 -24.92 -9.14 7.71
C ASN A 12 -23.92 -10.31 7.55
N TRP A 13 -23.65 -11.06 8.62
CA TRP A 13 -22.65 -12.13 8.60
C TRP A 13 -23.32 -13.51 8.45
N PRO A 14 -22.96 -14.31 7.42
CA PRO A 14 -23.53 -15.64 7.26
C PRO A 14 -23.08 -16.57 8.39
N LYS A 15 -21.79 -16.53 8.76
CA LYS A 15 -21.18 -17.32 9.84
C LYS A 15 -20.67 -16.42 10.97
N PRO A 16 -20.62 -16.91 12.22
CA PRO A 16 -20.02 -16.18 13.32
C PRO A 16 -18.49 -16.11 13.21
N VAL A 17 -17.87 -15.20 13.98
CA VAL A 17 -16.43 -14.94 13.92
C VAL A 17 -15.56 -16.16 14.25
N TYR A 18 -16.08 -17.09 15.06
CA TYR A 18 -15.41 -18.32 15.48
C TYR A 18 -15.65 -19.52 14.53
N GLU A 19 -16.27 -19.29 13.36
CA GLU A 19 -16.44 -20.29 12.29
C GLU A 19 -16.04 -19.70 10.93
N LEU A 20 -15.08 -18.76 10.92
CA LEU A 20 -14.64 -18.10 9.69
C LEU A 20 -13.74 -19.00 8.84
N ASP A 21 -12.89 -19.80 9.49
CA ASP A 21 -11.99 -20.75 8.84
C ASP A 21 -12.13 -22.11 9.54
N GLU A 22 -12.66 -23.08 8.80
CA GLU A 22 -12.85 -24.47 9.28
C GLU A 22 -11.60 -25.33 9.04
N GLU A 23 -10.66 -24.88 8.20
CA GLU A 23 -9.47 -25.64 7.81
C GLU A 23 -8.27 -25.36 8.73
N ASP A 24 -8.04 -24.10 9.11
CA ASP A 24 -6.98 -23.74 10.09
C ASP A 24 -7.57 -23.16 11.40
N PRO A 25 -7.55 -23.94 12.51
CA PRO A 25 -7.99 -23.48 13.82
C PRO A 25 -7.24 -22.25 14.36
N ARG A 26 -6.04 -21.95 13.83
CA ARG A 26 -5.23 -20.78 14.22
C ARG A 26 -5.63 -19.51 13.47
N ASN A 27 -6.45 -19.61 12.42
CA ASN A 27 -6.93 -18.49 11.61
C ASN A 27 -8.42 -18.21 11.85
N ASN A 28 -8.88 -18.31 13.11
CA ASN A 28 -10.29 -18.24 13.43
C ASN A 28 -10.57 -17.29 14.61
N GLY A 29 -11.78 -16.76 14.73
CA GLY A 29 -12.08 -15.71 15.71
C GLY A 29 -11.47 -14.36 15.34
N PHE A 30 -11.17 -13.54 16.35
CA PHE A 30 -10.61 -12.18 16.14
C PHE A 30 -9.16 -12.16 15.65
N ILE A 31 -8.50 -13.33 15.61
CA ILE A 31 -7.15 -13.48 15.08
C ILE A 31 -7.13 -13.86 13.59
N ASN A 32 -8.30 -13.99 12.95
CA ASN A 32 -8.39 -14.28 11.53
C ASN A 32 -7.74 -13.16 10.68
N ASP A 33 -6.85 -13.54 9.76
CA ASP A 33 -6.07 -12.59 8.96
C ASP A 33 -6.95 -11.72 8.05
N ASP A 34 -7.94 -12.32 7.38
CA ASP A 34 -8.87 -11.61 6.48
C ASP A 34 -9.71 -10.58 7.28
N PHE A 35 -10.13 -10.95 8.50
CA PHE A 35 -10.83 -10.05 9.41
C PHE A 35 -9.94 -8.90 9.89
N ILE A 36 -8.70 -9.18 10.31
CA ILE A 36 -7.75 -8.15 10.75
C ILE A 36 -7.47 -7.15 9.63
N VAL A 37 -7.27 -7.64 8.40
CA VAL A 37 -7.08 -6.78 7.22
C VAL A 37 -8.31 -5.91 6.97
N TRP A 38 -9.51 -6.47 7.15
CA TRP A 38 -10.75 -5.71 7.02
C TRP A 38 -10.87 -4.60 8.07
N MET A 39 -10.58 -4.91 9.34
CA MET A 39 -10.69 -3.98 10.46
C MET A 39 -9.74 -2.79 10.39
N ARG A 40 -8.65 -2.88 9.63
CA ARG A 40 -7.77 -1.72 9.37
C ARG A 40 -8.51 -0.67 8.53
N THR A 41 -8.96 0.41 9.16
CA THR A 41 -9.65 1.52 8.47
C THR A 41 -8.77 2.13 7.38
N ALA A 42 -9.31 2.28 6.17
CA ALA A 42 -8.61 2.95 5.08
C ALA A 42 -8.72 4.48 5.24
N ALA A 43 -7.65 5.20 4.90
CA ALA A 43 -7.63 6.66 4.96
C ALA A 43 -8.34 7.33 3.77
N PHE A 44 -8.57 6.59 2.68
CA PHE A 44 -9.10 7.12 1.41
C PHE A 44 -10.31 6.31 0.92
N PRO A 45 -11.23 6.93 0.15
CA PRO A 45 -12.41 6.26 -0.40
C PRO A 45 -12.04 5.16 -1.41
N THR A 46 -10.95 5.36 -2.17
CA THR A 46 -10.35 4.32 -2.99
C THR A 46 -9.22 3.65 -2.22
N PHE A 47 -9.42 2.39 -1.83
CA PHE A 47 -8.43 1.64 -1.07
C PHE A 47 -8.17 0.27 -1.67
N LYS A 48 -6.98 -0.26 -1.38
CA LYS A 48 -6.59 -1.63 -1.71
C LYS A 48 -6.29 -2.36 -0.42
N LYS A 49 -6.86 -3.55 -0.25
CA LYS A 49 -6.59 -4.45 0.88
C LYS A 49 -5.98 -5.74 0.33
N LEU A 50 -5.04 -6.32 1.06
CA LEU A 50 -4.43 -7.58 0.69
C LEU A 50 -5.44 -8.71 0.94
N HIS A 51 -5.72 -9.51 -0.08
CA HIS A 51 -6.58 -10.69 0.10
C HIS A 51 -5.74 -11.95 0.25
N ARG A 52 -4.90 -12.28 -0.75
CA ARG A 52 -4.04 -13.47 -0.74
C ARG A 52 -2.69 -13.19 -1.38
N ARG A 53 -1.68 -13.96 -0.98
CA ARG A 53 -0.36 -14.00 -1.62
C ARG A 53 -0.31 -15.21 -2.54
N LEU A 54 -0.13 -14.97 -3.84
CA LEU A 54 -0.04 -16.04 -4.83
C LEU A 54 1.42 -16.41 -5.05
N HIS A 55 1.72 -17.71 -4.94
CA HIS A 55 2.97 -18.27 -5.42
C HIS A 55 2.72 -18.79 -6.84
N ARG A 56 3.58 -18.42 -7.79
CA ARG A 56 3.43 -18.76 -9.21
C ARG A 56 3.71 -20.26 -9.42
N ILE A 57 2.68 -21.08 -9.25
CA ILE A 57 2.76 -22.54 -9.37
C ILE A 57 1.89 -23.02 -10.53
N ASP A 58 0.66 -22.48 -10.67
CA ASP A 58 -0.28 -22.89 -11.73
C ASP A 58 -1.19 -21.73 -12.20
N ASN A 59 -1.92 -21.95 -13.30
CA ASN A 59 -2.89 -21.01 -13.85
C ASN A 59 -4.21 -21.05 -13.06
N PHE A 60 -4.65 -19.90 -12.55
CA PHE A 60 -5.93 -19.78 -11.86
C PHE A 60 -7.06 -19.61 -12.90
N THR A 61 -7.82 -20.70 -13.14
CA THR A 61 -8.92 -20.76 -14.13
C THR A 61 -10.30 -20.55 -13.52
N GLU A 62 -10.47 -20.74 -12.21
CA GLU A 62 -11.73 -20.51 -11.52
C GLU A 62 -11.84 -19.04 -11.09
N GLY A 63 -12.90 -18.35 -11.48
CA GLY A 63 -13.10 -16.95 -11.08
C GLY A 63 -13.34 -16.80 -9.57
N LEU A 64 -13.06 -15.61 -9.02
CA LEU A 64 -13.32 -15.33 -7.61
C LEU A 64 -14.83 -15.11 -7.37
N PRO A 65 -15.43 -15.72 -6.32
CA PRO A 65 -16.84 -15.49 -5.96
C PRO A 65 -17.08 -14.03 -5.56
N ALA A 66 -18.27 -13.53 -5.88
CA ALA A 66 -18.58 -12.10 -5.88
C ALA A 66 -19.51 -11.69 -4.71
N ASP A 67 -19.22 -12.12 -3.49
CA ASP A 67 -20.15 -12.11 -2.33
C ASP A 67 -20.43 -10.72 -1.71
N PHE A 68 -19.84 -9.64 -2.24
CA PHE A 68 -20.09 -8.27 -1.77
C PHE A 68 -20.75 -7.41 -2.87
N PRO A 69 -22.03 -6.99 -2.69
CA PRO A 69 -22.73 -6.16 -3.66
C PRO A 69 -22.38 -4.67 -3.49
N VAL A 70 -21.57 -4.13 -4.41
CA VAL A 70 -21.18 -2.71 -4.45
C VAL A 70 -22.11 -1.83 -5.29
N SER A 71 -23.04 -2.44 -6.04
CA SER A 71 -23.91 -1.76 -7.01
C SER A 71 -24.87 -0.75 -6.38
N ARG A 72 -25.32 -0.99 -5.13
CA ARG A 72 -26.21 -0.06 -4.40
C ARG A 72 -25.56 1.29 -4.09
N PHE A 73 -24.23 1.35 -4.05
CA PHE A 73 -23.45 2.54 -3.73
C PHE A 73 -22.73 3.10 -4.96
N GLN A 74 -23.05 2.59 -6.16
CA GLN A 74 -22.32 2.90 -7.40
C GLN A 74 -20.80 2.69 -7.28
N GLY A 75 -20.38 1.81 -6.37
CA GLY A 75 -18.98 1.49 -6.15
C GLY A 75 -18.45 0.51 -7.17
N GLN A 76 -17.16 0.61 -7.48
CA GLN A 76 -16.45 -0.37 -8.32
C GLN A 76 -15.60 -1.28 -7.44
N LYS A 77 -15.62 -2.58 -7.74
CA LYS A 77 -14.71 -3.57 -7.14
C LYS A 77 -13.78 -4.11 -8.22
N ALA A 78 -12.49 -4.15 -7.92
CA ALA A 78 -11.47 -4.67 -8.83
C ALA A 78 -10.45 -5.48 -8.04
N LEU A 79 -10.07 -6.63 -8.57
CA LEU A 79 -8.97 -7.43 -8.06
C LEU A 79 -7.69 -7.03 -8.80
N VAL A 80 -6.67 -6.60 -8.06
CA VAL A 80 -5.41 -6.13 -8.63
C VAL A 80 -4.31 -7.12 -8.23
N LEU A 81 -3.75 -7.80 -9.21
CA LEU A 81 -2.54 -8.61 -9.04
C LEU A 81 -1.32 -7.70 -9.16
N SER A 82 -0.44 -7.74 -8.17
CA SER A 82 0.78 -6.93 -8.17
C SER A 82 1.93 -7.73 -7.57
N THR A 83 3.05 -7.72 -8.26
CA THR A 83 4.31 -8.24 -7.73
C THR A 83 4.93 -7.18 -6.83
N LEU A 84 5.27 -7.55 -5.60
CA LEU A 84 6.01 -6.67 -4.70
C LEU A 84 7.48 -6.74 -5.07
N THR A 85 8.09 -5.60 -5.37
CA THR A 85 9.54 -5.46 -5.39
C THR A 85 10.03 -4.98 -4.03
N TRP A 86 11.34 -4.99 -3.82
CA TRP A 86 11.96 -4.54 -2.57
C TRP A 86 11.56 -3.10 -2.17
N SER A 87 11.28 -2.22 -3.15
CA SER A 87 10.82 -0.84 -2.92
C SER A 87 9.29 -0.70 -2.81
N GLY A 88 8.54 -1.80 -2.74
CA GLY A 88 7.09 -1.82 -2.62
C GLY A 88 6.35 -2.01 -3.95
N GLY A 89 5.06 -1.66 -3.96
CA GLY A 89 4.26 -1.67 -5.20
C GLY A 89 4.75 -0.61 -6.19
N SER A 90 4.47 -0.81 -7.49
CA SER A 90 4.87 0.11 -8.56
C SER A 90 4.36 1.54 -8.29
N SER A 91 5.26 2.43 -7.85
CA SER A 91 4.97 3.85 -7.70
C SER A 91 6.14 4.67 -8.25
N LEU A 92 5.88 5.42 -9.33
CA LEU A 92 6.86 6.31 -9.94
C LEU A 92 7.06 7.61 -9.14
N PHE A 93 6.19 7.87 -8.15
CA PHE A 93 6.18 9.08 -7.35
C PHE A 93 7.51 9.30 -6.64
N LEU A 94 8.03 8.26 -5.96
CA LEU A 94 9.26 8.38 -5.19
C LEU A 94 10.46 8.66 -6.11
N GLY A 95 10.57 7.92 -7.23
CA GLY A 95 11.63 8.14 -8.22
C GLY A 95 11.60 9.56 -8.79
N LEU A 96 10.41 10.07 -9.11
CA LEU A 96 10.26 11.44 -9.63
C LEU A 96 10.61 12.49 -8.57
N ALA A 97 10.20 12.29 -7.30
CA ALA A 97 10.51 13.21 -6.21
C ALA A 97 12.04 13.33 -5.99
N TYR A 98 12.76 12.21 -6.03
CA TYR A 98 14.23 12.22 -5.95
C TYR A 98 14.87 12.89 -7.17
N LEU A 99 14.37 12.62 -8.38
CA LEU A 99 14.91 13.20 -9.60
C LEU A 99 14.76 14.73 -9.63
N VAL A 100 13.57 15.24 -9.27
CA VAL A 100 13.31 16.69 -9.20
C VAL A 100 14.16 17.34 -8.12
N THR A 101 14.22 16.76 -6.92
CA THR A 101 15.01 17.32 -5.82
C THR A 101 16.50 17.34 -6.15
N GLY A 102 17.02 16.28 -6.78
CA GLY A 102 18.41 16.19 -7.24
C GLY A 102 18.76 17.21 -8.32
N ALA A 103 17.84 17.44 -9.28
CA ALA A 103 18.04 18.47 -10.31
C ALA A 103 18.13 19.88 -9.70
N VAL A 104 17.26 20.19 -8.74
CA VAL A 104 17.25 21.50 -8.07
C VAL A 104 18.53 21.73 -7.26
N THR A 105 19.00 20.74 -6.50
CA THR A 105 20.23 20.88 -5.71
C THR A 105 21.48 20.98 -6.58
N LEU A 106 21.54 20.26 -7.71
CA LEU A 106 22.63 20.40 -8.68
C LEU A 106 22.67 21.80 -9.31
N LEU A 107 21.52 22.35 -9.72
CA LEU A 107 21.46 23.70 -10.27
C LEU A 107 21.90 24.76 -9.25
N ALA A 108 21.49 24.61 -7.98
CA ALA A 108 21.93 25.48 -6.89
C ALA A 108 23.44 25.37 -6.62
N PHE A 109 23.99 24.16 -6.70
CA PHE A 109 25.43 23.93 -6.56
C PHE A 109 26.24 24.62 -7.66
N PHE A 110 25.84 24.45 -8.94
CA PHE A 110 26.52 25.10 -10.06
C PHE A 110 26.41 26.63 -10.01
N SER A 111 25.27 27.18 -9.60
CA SER A 111 25.10 28.62 -9.48
C SER A 111 25.99 29.20 -8.37
N MET A 112 26.03 28.58 -7.19
CA MET A 112 26.94 28.99 -6.11
C MET A 112 28.41 28.85 -6.52
N MET A 113 28.78 27.77 -7.19
CA MET A 113 30.15 27.56 -7.69
C MET A 113 30.56 28.66 -8.67
N ALA A 114 29.70 29.00 -9.65
CA ALA A 114 29.96 30.05 -10.62
C ALA A 114 30.14 31.43 -9.94
N VAL A 115 29.29 31.76 -8.96
CA VAL A 115 29.41 32.99 -8.16
C VAL A 115 30.72 33.00 -7.37
N HIS A 116 31.09 31.88 -6.73
CA HIS A 116 32.34 31.78 -5.97
C HIS A 116 33.57 31.99 -6.85
N LEU A 117 33.61 31.38 -8.03
CA LEU A 117 34.71 31.55 -8.99
C LEU A 117 34.82 33.00 -9.48
N LYS A 118 33.68 33.63 -9.83
CA LYS A 118 33.66 35.05 -10.22
C LYS A 118 34.11 36.00 -9.11
N LEU A 119 33.73 35.72 -7.86
CA LEU A 119 34.19 36.50 -6.71
C LEU A 119 35.69 36.29 -6.42
N LYS A 120 36.19 35.07 -6.61
CA LYS A 120 37.62 34.75 -6.47
C LYS A 120 38.46 35.51 -7.49
N GLU A 121 38.07 35.47 -8.77
CA GLU A 121 38.77 36.19 -9.86
C GLU A 121 38.84 37.70 -9.61
N ARG A 122 37.75 38.32 -9.12
CA ARG A 122 37.73 39.74 -8.77
C ARG A 122 38.67 40.10 -7.62
N LYS A 123 38.75 39.26 -6.58
CA LYS A 123 39.67 39.48 -5.46
C LYS A 123 41.14 39.38 -5.89
N THR A 124 41.48 38.43 -6.76
CA THR A 124 42.86 38.30 -7.28
C THR A 124 43.28 39.46 -8.16
N PHE A 125 42.37 40.03 -8.97
CA PHE A 125 42.68 41.20 -9.82
C PHE A 125 42.94 42.48 -9.01
N PHE A 126 42.27 42.66 -7.86
CA PHE A 126 42.46 43.84 -6.99
C PHE A 126 43.72 43.79 -6.11
N LEU A 127 44.40 42.64 -6.03
CA LEU A 127 45.58 42.42 -5.19
C LEU A 127 46.91 42.41 -6.00
N GLN A 128 46.85 42.73 -7.29
CA GLN A 128 47.99 42.84 -8.20
C GLN A 128 48.14 44.29 -8.66
#